data_AF-A0A970RY18-F1
#
_entry.id   AF-A0A970RY18-F1
#
_cell.length_a   1.000
_cell.length_b   1.000
_cell.length_c   1.000
_cell.angle_alpha   90.00
_cell.angle_beta   90.00
_cell.angle_gamma   90.00
#
_symmetry.space_group_name_H-M   'P 1'
#
loop_
_entity.id
_entity.type
_entity.pdbx_description
1 polymer ?
#
loop_
_entity_poly.entity_id
_entity_poly.type
_entity_poly.pdbx_seq_one_letter_code
_entity_poly.pdbx_strand_id
1 'polypeptide(L)' 'MNNYVKWMDGRSKLVKVLLALPVVNITWALYRLFKSIEAKDTLGIVLAILLVLFGHFIIFILDLVTLIAYDKLLWF' A
#
# COMPACT_ATOMS: atom_id res chain seq x y z
N MET A 1 -5.92 7.60 11.22
CA MET A 1 -5.51 7.66 9.80
C MET A 1 -4.09 8.18 9.65
N ASN A 2 -3.82 9.46 9.96
CA ASN A 2 -2.48 10.04 9.81
C ASN A 2 -1.38 9.35 10.64
N ASN A 3 -1.69 8.90 11.86
CA ASN A 3 -0.70 8.17 12.67
C ASN A 3 -0.31 6.82 12.03
N TYR A 4 -1.24 6.17 11.34
CA TYR A 4 -0.98 4.91 10.64
C TYR A 4 -0.10 5.13 9.40
N VAL A 5 -0.44 6.14 8.58
CA VAL A 5 0.33 6.51 7.39
C VAL A 5 1.76 6.90 7.79
N LYS A 6 1.91 7.76 8.80
CA LYS A 6 3.23 8.14 9.34
C LYS A 6 4.01 6.96 9.89
N TRP A 7 3.34 6.04 10.58
CA TRP A 7 3.97 4.83 11.09
C TRP A 7 4.48 3.95 9.96
N MET A 8 3.69 3.76 8.89
CA MET A 8 4.08 2.99 7.70
C MET A 8 5.25 3.64 6.97
N ASP A 9 5.21 4.96 6.78
CA ASP A 9 6.26 5.72 6.09
C ASP A 9 7.60 5.63 6.83
N GLY A 10 7.57 5.69 8.17
CA GLY A 10 8.75 5.63 9.04
C GLY A 10 9.38 4.24 9.23
N ARG A 11 8.85 3.18 8.61
CA ARG A 11 9.44 1.82 8.70
C ARG A 11 10.62 1.65 7.75
N SER A 12 11.56 0.80 8.15
CA SER A 12 12.67 0.39 7.30
C SER A 12 12.20 -0.47 6.12
N LYS A 13 13.00 -0.49 5.05
CA LYS A 13 12.74 -1.27 3.83
C LYS A 13 12.38 -2.73 4.10
N LEU A 14 13.12 -3.40 4.99
CA LEU A 14 12.83 -4.80 5.36
C LEU A 14 11.42 -4.99 5.93
N VAL A 15 10.98 -4.10 6.83
CA VAL A 15 9.65 -4.18 7.41
C VAL A 15 8.59 -3.91 6.36
N LYS A 16 8.81 -2.95 5.46
CA LYS A 16 7.91 -2.65 4.35
C LYS A 16 7.74 -3.84 3.39
N VAL A 17 8.84 -4.53 3.06
CA VAL A 17 8.82 -5.76 2.23
C VAL A 17 8.07 -6.88 2.93
N LEU A 18 8.29 -7.10 4.23
CA LEU A 18 7.55 -8.10 5.00
C LEU A 18 6.04 -7.82 5.01
N LEU A 19 5.65 -6.55 5.15
CA LEU A 19 4.25 -6.12 5.09
C LEU A 19 3.62 -6.27 3.69
N ALA A 20 4.44 -6.37 2.63
CA ALA A 20 3.99 -6.61 1.26
C ALA A 20 3.71 -8.10 0.96
N LEU A 21 3.99 -9.01 1.90
CA LEU A 21 3.65 -10.43 1.75
C LEU A 21 2.13 -10.63 1.66
N PRO A 22 1.65 -11.62 0.88
CA PRO A 22 0.23 -11.76 0.53
C PRO A 22 -0.70 -11.90 1.75
N VAL A 23 -0.21 -12.45 2.87
CA VAL A 23 -0.97 -12.64 4.12
C VAL A 23 -1.19 -11.30 4.84
N VAL A 24 -0.22 -10.38 4.77
CA VAL A 24 -0.24 -9.10 5.50
C VAL A 24 -0.45 -7.89 4.58
N ASN A 25 -0.51 -8.09 3.26
CA ASN A 25 -0.68 -7.04 2.25
C ASN A 25 -1.95 -6.19 2.42
N ILE A 26 -2.91 -6.64 3.25
CA ILE A 26 -4.04 -5.82 3.71
C ILE A 26 -3.57 -4.49 4.35
N THR A 27 -2.39 -4.46 4.99
CA THR A 27 -1.81 -3.23 5.55
C THR A 27 -1.48 -2.22 4.46
N TRP A 28 -0.95 -2.65 3.32
CA TRP A 28 -0.69 -1.76 2.19
C TRP A 28 -1.97 -1.31 1.50
N ALA A 29 -3.01 -2.15 1.50
CA ALA A 29 -4.30 -1.78 0.97
C ALA A 29 -4.98 -0.68 1.83
N LEU A 30 -4.90 -0.80 3.16
CA LEU A 30 -5.36 0.23 4.09
C LEU A 30 -4.51 1.51 4.02
N TYR A 31 -3.19 1.36 3.92
CA TYR A 31 -2.28 2.49 3.69
C TYR A 31 -2.69 3.26 2.43
N ARG A 32 -2.99 2.52 1.34
CA ARG A 32 -3.51 3.09 0.10
C ARG A 32 -4.78 3.90 0.30
N LEU A 33 -5.80 3.26 0.85
CA LEU A 33 -7.07 3.91 1.14
C LEU A 33 -6.88 5.20 1.95
N PHE A 34 -6.08 5.15 3.03
CA PHE A 34 -5.87 6.27 3.93
C PHE A 34 -5.13 7.44 3.27
N LYS A 35 -4.11 7.19 2.45
CA LYS A 35 -3.41 8.27 1.75
C LYS A 35 -4.31 8.90 0.68
N SER A 36 -5.13 8.11 -0.02
CA SER A 36 -6.11 8.64 -0.99
C SER A 36 -7.18 9.51 -0.32
N ILE A 37 -7.66 9.12 0.87
CA ILE A 37 -8.58 9.95 1.65
C ILE A 37 -7.91 11.25 2.11
N GLU A 38 -6.67 11.19 2.59
CA GLU A 38 -5.91 12.39 2.99
C GLU A 38 -5.66 13.33 1.80
N ALA A 39 -5.39 12.78 0.61
CA ALA A 39 -5.23 13.52 -0.63
C ALA A 39 -6.56 14.06 -1.21
N LYS A 40 -7.71 13.70 -0.62
CA LYS A 40 -9.06 13.98 -1.17
C LYS A 40 -9.21 13.52 -2.63
N ASP A 41 -8.52 12.44 -2.99
CA ASP A 41 -8.53 11.87 -4.34
C ASP A 41 -9.60 10.78 -4.44
N THR A 42 -10.75 11.15 -4.98
CA THR A 42 -11.90 10.24 -5.16
C THR A 42 -11.57 9.06 -6.07
N LEU A 43 -10.79 9.28 -7.14
CA LEU A 43 -10.34 8.19 -8.01
C LEU A 43 -9.39 7.26 -7.24
N GLY A 44 -8.50 7.86 -6.45
CA GLY A 44 -7.65 7.20 -5.47
C GLY A 44 -8.40 6.21 -4.59
N ILE A 45 -9.47 6.68 -3.96
CA ILE A 45 -10.30 5.90 -3.03
C ILE A 45 -10.98 4.74 -3.77
N VAL A 46 -11.60 5.02 -4.93
CA VAL A 46 -12.33 4.00 -5.71
C VAL A 46 -11.41 2.88 -6.17
N LEU A 47 -10.25 3.23 -6.72
CA LEU A 47 -9.24 2.26 -7.13
C LEU A 47 -8.68 1.50 -5.92
N ALA A 48 -8.41 2.15 -4.78
CA ALA A 48 -7.97 1.44 -3.57
C ALA A 48 -8.97 0.37 -3.12
N ILE A 49 -10.28 0.67 -3.16
CA ILE A 49 -11.33 -0.28 -2.83
C ILE A 49 -11.39 -1.43 -3.86
N LEU A 50 -11.34 -1.12 -5.17
CA LEU A 50 -11.33 -2.13 -6.23
C LEU A 50 -10.12 -3.08 -6.10
N LEU A 51 -8.97 -2.54 -5.75
CA LEU A 51 -7.73 -3.29 -5.59
C LEU A 51 -7.74 -4.20 -4.36
N VAL A 52 -8.40 -3.78 -3.26
CA VAL A 52 -8.65 -4.65 -2.10
C VAL A 52 -9.49 -5.87 -2.50
N LEU A 53 -10.53 -5.67 -3.32
CA LEU A 53 -11.51 -6.72 -3.63
C LEU A 53 -11.06 -7.65 -4.77
N PHE A 54 -10.44 -7.11 -5.82
CA PHE A 54 -10.12 -7.85 -7.05
C PHE A 54 -8.62 -7.89 -7.36
N GLY A 55 -7.85 -6.94 -6.83
CA GLY A 55 -6.45 -6.73 -7.21
C GLY A 55 -5.43 -7.39 -6.28
N HIS A 56 -5.83 -7.89 -5.11
CA HIS A 56 -4.92 -8.27 -4.02
C HIS A 56 -3.79 -9.19 -4.46
N PHE A 57 -4.09 -10.19 -5.30
CA PHE A 57 -3.12 -11.20 -5.76
C PHE A 57 -2.13 -10.68 -6.82
N ILE A 58 -2.50 -9.67 -7.61
CA ILE A 58 -1.62 -9.10 -8.63
C ILE A 58 -0.79 -7.97 -8.02
N ILE A 59 -1.42 -7.18 -7.16
CA ILE A 59 -0.82 -5.99 -6.59
C ILE A 59 0.28 -6.30 -5.58
N PHE A 60 0.15 -7.35 -4.77
CA PHE A 60 1.21 -7.65 -3.80
C PHE A 60 2.53 -7.98 -4.50
N ILE A 61 2.47 -8.65 -5.67
CA ILE A 61 3.67 -8.97 -6.46
C ILE A 61 4.30 -7.67 -6.97
N LEU A 62 3.50 -6.78 -7.53
CA LEU A 62 3.97 -5.48 -8.02
C LEU A 62 4.54 -4.62 -6.89
N ASP A 63 3.89 -4.59 -5.74
CA ASP A 63 4.36 -3.87 -4.55
C ASP A 63 5.68 -4.47 -4.09
N LEU A 64 5.83 -5.79 -4.02
CA LEU A 64 7.05 -6.47 -3.60
C LEU A 64 8.22 -6.19 -4.56
N VAL A 65 7.97 -6.22 -5.88
CA VAL A 65 8.98 -5.88 -6.90
C VAL A 65 9.38 -4.41 -6.80
N THR A 66 8.41 -3.50 -6.72
CA THR A 66 8.69 -2.05 -6.65
C THR A 66 9.38 -1.66 -5.35
N LEU A 67 9.04 -2.28 -4.22
CA LEU A 67 9.72 -2.05 -2.95
C LEU A 67 11.16 -2.56 -2.99
N ILE A 68 11.41 -3.73 -3.57
CA ILE A 68 12.78 -4.24 -3.69
C ILE A 68 13.61 -3.37 -4.63
N ALA A 69 13.09 -3.05 -5.81
CA ALA A 69 13.82 -2.34 -6.86
C ALA A 69 13.98 -0.84 -6.61
N TYR A 70 12.94 -0.18 -6.10
CA TYR A 70 12.86 1.28 -6.02
C TYR A 70 12.64 1.82 -4.60
N ASP A 71 12.47 0.95 -3.61
CA ASP A 71 12.13 1.31 -2.22
C ASP A 71 10.86 2.19 -2.11
N LYS A 72 9.94 1.98 -3.07
CA LYS A 72 8.68 2.70 -3.21
C LYS A 72 7.59 1.72 -3.60
N LEU A 73 6.36 2.01 -3.22
CA LEU A 73 5.22 1.29 -3.78
C LEU A 73 4.90 1.81 -5.16
N LEU A 74 4.29 0.94 -5.96
CA LEU A 74 3.78 1.29 -7.27
C LEU A 74 2.78 2.44 -7.17
N TRP A 75 1.98 2.47 -6.10
CA TRP A 75 1.05 3.56 -5.84
C TRP A 75 1.18 4.10 -4.41
N PHE A 76 1.94 5.22 -4.40
CA PHE A 76 2.32 6.17 -3.35
C PHE A 76 2.98 5.62 -2.09
#